data_AF-A0A2J0LDJ5-F1
#
_entry.id   AF-A0A2J0LDJ5-F1
#
_cell.length_a   1.000
_cell.length_b   1.000
_cell.length_c   1.000
_cell.angle_alpha   90.00
_cell.angle_beta   90.00
_cell.angle_gamma   90.00
#
_symmetry.space_group_name_H-M   'P 1'
#
loop_
_entity.id
_entity.type
_entity.pdbx_description
1 polymer ?
#
loop_
_entity_poly.entity_id
_entity_poly.type
_entity_poly.pdbx_seq_one_letter_code
_entity_poly.pdbx_strand_id
1 'polypeptide(L)' 'MSLISLLYLIFILVYIAIGAAIVFHMLRYKINRRVAAIMCLIYLGGGILLLISSISLFFSVNWYQIISNLRF' A
#
# COMPACT_ATOMS: atom_id res chain seq x y z
N MET A 1 11.91 17.58 -5.62
CA MET A 1 10.98 16.44 -5.88
C MET A 1 11.48 15.11 -5.36
N SER A 2 12.80 14.84 -5.36
CA SER A 2 13.38 13.56 -4.90
C SER A 2 12.99 13.13 -3.48
N LEU A 3 12.91 14.06 -2.52
CA LEU A 3 12.58 13.71 -1.13
C LEU A 3 11.15 13.17 -0.96
N ILE A 4 10.16 13.76 -1.64
CA ILE A 4 8.75 13.35 -1.53
C ILE A 4 8.58 11.96 -2.12
N SER A 5 9.19 11.72 -3.29
CA SER A 5 9.20 10.41 -3.92
C SER A 5 9.89 9.36 -3.05
N LEU A 6 10.97 9.73 -2.36
CA LEU A 6 11.65 8.85 -1.40
C LEU A 6 10.73 8.51 -0.21
N LEU A 7 10.08 9.50 0.38
CA LEU A 7 9.12 9.28 1.48
C LEU A 7 7.96 8.39 1.03
N TYR A 8 7.41 8.63 -0.16
CA TYR A 8 6.34 7.82 -0.72
C TYR A 8 6.77 6.37 -0.97
N LEU A 9 8.01 6.17 -1.46
CA LEU A 9 8.59 4.83 -1.59
C LEU A 9 8.68 4.10 -0.24
N ILE A 10 9.11 4.79 0.83
CA ILE A 10 9.15 4.21 2.18
C ILE A 10 7.74 3.77 2.61
N PHE A 11 6.72 4.58 2.37
CA PHE A 11 5.33 4.20 2.68
C PHE A 11 4.88 2.96 1.90
N ILE A 12 5.21 2.85 0.61
CA ILE A 12 4.92 1.66 -0.20
C ILE A 12 5.61 0.42 0.39
N LEU A 13 6.89 0.53 0.75
CA LEU A 13 7.65 -0.58 1.32
C LEU A 13 7.07 -1.05 2.66
N VAL A 14 6.71 -0.11 3.54
CA VAL A 14 6.06 -0.41 4.82
C VAL A 14 4.71 -1.09 4.58
N TYR A 15 3.91 -0.59 3.64
CA TYR A 15 2.63 -1.21 3.26
C TYR A 15 2.81 -2.66 2.80
N ILE A 16 3.78 -2.92 1.91
CA ILE A 16 4.09 -4.29 1.43
C ILE A 16 4.55 -5.18 2.58
N ALA A 17 5.42 -4.69 3.46
CA ALA A 17 5.94 -5.45 4.59
C ALA A 17 4.81 -5.85 5.57
N ILE A 18 3.93 -4.91 5.91
CA ILE A 18 2.76 -5.17 6.76
C ILE A 18 1.82 -6.16 6.07
N GLY A 19 1.56 -5.98 4.77
CA GLY A 19 0.70 -6.89 4.03
C GLY A 19 1.24 -8.31 3.95
N ALA A 20 2.55 -8.47 3.76
CA ALA A 20 3.21 -9.77 3.81
C ALA A 20 3.05 -10.42 5.20
N ALA A 21 3.21 -9.64 6.29
CA ALA A 21 3.01 -10.14 7.64
C ALA A 21 1.57 -10.59 7.91
N ILE A 22 0.57 -9.84 7.42
CA ILE A 22 -0.86 -10.20 7.53
C ILE A 22 -1.14 -11.51 6.78
N VAL A 23 -0.69 -11.61 5.51
CA VAL A 23 -0.88 -12.81 4.70
C VAL A 23 -0.19 -14.02 5.34
N PHE A 24 1.05 -13.85 5.82
CA PHE A 24 1.76 -14.90 6.54
C PHE A 24 0.99 -15.36 7.79
N HIS A 25 0.49 -14.42 8.59
CA HIS A 25 -0.27 -14.73 9.79
C HIS A 25 -1.57 -15.48 9.45
N MET A 26 -2.34 -15.02 8.46
CA MET A 26 -3.55 -15.69 7.98
C MET A 26 -3.28 -17.11 7.47
N LEU A 27 -2.20 -17.31 6.72
CA LEU A 27 -1.88 -18.61 6.14
C LEU A 27 -1.32 -19.59 7.16
N ARG A 28 -0.65 -19.11 8.22
CA ARG A 28 -0.01 -19.96 9.23
C ARG A 28 -0.94 -20.34 10.39
N TYR A 29 -1.79 -19.42 10.85
CA TYR A 29 -2.68 -19.63 12.01
C TYR A 29 -4.13 -19.98 11.61
N LYS A 30 -4.33 -20.50 10.40
CA LYS A 30 -5.67 -20.84 9.88
C LYS A 30 -6.29 -22.04 10.60
N ILE A 31 -7.45 -21.82 11.22
CA ILE A 31 -8.34 -22.89 11.70
C ILE A 31 -9.05 -23.56 10.51
N ASN A 32 -9.47 -22.77 9.50
CA ASN A 32 -10.12 -23.27 8.28
C ASN A 32 -9.36 -22.83 7.03
N ARG A 33 -8.81 -23.81 6.29
CA ARG A 33 -8.00 -23.55 5.09
C ARG A 33 -8.77 -22.86 3.95
N ARG A 34 -10.04 -23.18 3.76
CA ARG A 34 -10.85 -22.62 2.65
C ARG A 34 -11.16 -21.15 2.89
N VAL A 35 -11.60 -20.82 4.11
CA VAL A 35 -11.89 -19.42 4.50
C VAL A 35 -10.63 -18.57 4.43
N ALA A 36 -9.50 -19.08 4.93
CA ALA A 36 -8.23 -18.37 4.87
C ALA A 36 -7.77 -18.08 3.43
N ALA A 37 -7.96 -19.02 2.49
CA ALA A 37 -7.63 -18.80 1.09
C ALA A 37 -8.49 -17.72 0.43
N ILE A 38 -9.80 -17.73 0.68
CA ILE A 38 -10.74 -16.71 0.15
C ILE A 38 -10.37 -15.33 0.72
N MET A 39 -10.16 -15.23 2.03
CA MET A 39 -9.78 -13.97 2.68
C MET A 39 -8.42 -13.45 2.19
N CYS A 40 -7.45 -14.34 1.95
CA CYS A 40 -6.17 -13.99 1.36
C CYS A 40 -6.34 -13.42 -0.06
N LEU A 41 -7.18 -14.04 -0.90
CA LEU A 41 -7.46 -13.54 -2.25
C LEU A 41 -8.14 -12.16 -2.23
N ILE A 42 -9.12 -11.96 -1.35
CA ILE A 42 -9.79 -10.65 -1.19
C ILE A 42 -8.78 -9.60 -0.72
N TYR A 43 -7.95 -9.95 0.27
CA TYR A 43 -6.93 -9.04 0.80
C TYR A 43 -5.89 -8.67 -0.26
N LEU A 44 -5.36 -9.64 -1.01
CA LEU A 44 -4.39 -9.39 -2.08
C LEU A 44 -5.01 -8.58 -3.22
N GLY A 45 -6.20 -8.96 -3.68
CA GLY A 45 -6.90 -8.26 -4.76
C GLY A 45 -7.23 -6.82 -4.40
N GLY A 46 -7.86 -6.62 -3.24
CA GLY A 46 -8.15 -5.28 -2.72
C GLY A 46 -6.89 -4.47 -2.46
N GLY A 47 -5.85 -5.11 -1.91
CA GLY A 47 -4.58 -4.47 -1.60
C GLY A 47 -3.81 -4.02 -2.84
N ILE A 48 -3.82 -4.81 -3.92
CA ILE A 48 -3.23 -4.44 -5.21
C ILE A 48 -4.00 -3.28 -5.85
N LEU A 49 -5.34 -3.35 -5.85
CA LEU A 49 -6.18 -2.27 -6.40
C LEU A 49 -5.90 -0.96 -5.68
N LEU A 50 -5.90 -0.97 -4.34
CA LEU A 50 -5.61 0.23 -3.54
C LEU A 50 -4.19 0.76 -3.80
N LEU A 51 -3.20 -0.11 -3.94
CA LEU A 51 -1.83 0.30 -4.24
C LEU A 51 -1.73 0.98 -5.62
N ILE A 52 -2.35 0.40 -6.64
CA ILE A 52 -2.39 0.99 -7.99
C ILE A 52 -3.11 2.34 -7.97
N SER A 53 -4.26 2.43 -7.32
CA SER A 53 -5.02 3.69 -7.19
C SER A 53 -4.21 4.75 -6.46
N SER A 54 -3.51 4.39 -5.38
CA SER A 54 -2.63 5.29 -4.62
C SER A 54 -1.49 5.82 -5.48
N ILE A 55 -0.81 4.93 -6.22
CA ILE A 55 0.31 5.31 -7.10
C ILE A 55 -0.17 6.25 -8.21
N SER A 56 -1.31 5.93 -8.83
CA SER A 56 -1.93 6.77 -9.87
C SER A 56 -2.25 8.17 -9.33
N LEU A 57 -2.83 8.25 -8.13
CA LEU A 57 -3.14 9.52 -7.46
C LEU A 57 -1.87 10.29 -7.11
N PHE A 58 -0.80 9.63 -6.69
CA PHE A 58 0.48 10.27 -6.44
C PHE A 58 1.04 10.93 -7.70
N PHE A 59 0.94 10.29 -8.87
CA PHE A 59 1.42 10.89 -10.13
C PHE A 59 0.51 11.97 -10.70
N SER A 60 -0.79 11.96 -10.38
CA SER A 60 -1.74 12.98 -10.87
C SER A 60 -1.62 14.33 -10.14
N VAL A 61 -0.98 14.35 -8.98
CA VAL A 61 -0.85 15.54 -8.13
C VAL A 61 0.40 16.35 -8.49
N ASN A 62 0.22 17.66 -8.68
CA ASN A 62 1.33 18.61 -8.84
C ASN A 62 1.97 18.95 -7.49
N TRP A 63 2.82 18.05 -7.00
CA TRP A 63 3.49 18.19 -5.70
C TRP A 63 4.37 19.43 -5.58
N TYR A 64 4.92 19.93 -6.70
CA TYR A 64 5.72 21.15 -6.69
C TYR A 64 4.86 22.35 -6.27
N GLN A 65 3.69 22.50 -6.92
CA GLN A 65 2.75 23.57 -6.62
C GLN A 65 2.19 23.49 -5.20
N ILE A 66 1.89 22.28 -4.70
CA ILE A 66 1.37 22.11 -3.33
C ILE A 66 2.41 22.54 -2.30
N ILE A 67 3.67 22.15 -2.47
CA ILE A 67 4.73 22.49 -1.51
C ILE A 67 5.13 23.95 -1.60
N SER A 68 5.16 24.54 -2.81
CA SER A 68 5.44 25.97 -2.94
C SER A 68 4.35 26.84 -2.31
N ASN A 69 3.12 26.34 -2.21
CA ASN A 69 2.00 27.03 -1.55
C ASN A 69 1.94 26.78 -0.04
N LEU A 70 2.65 25.77 0.47
CA LEU A 70 2.90 25.59 1.90
C LEU A 70 3.93 26.64 2.34
N ARG A 71 3.49 27.90 2.47
CA ARG A 71 4.27 28.96 3.11
C ARG A 71 4.48 28.58 4.57
N PHE A 72 5.72 28.24 4.91
CA PHE A 72 6.25 28.44 6.25
C PHE A 72 6.77 29.87 6.37
#